data_AF-A0A4R5TKF1-F1
#
_entry.id   AF-A0A4R5TKF1-F1
#
_cell.length_a   1.000
_cell.length_b   1.000
_cell.length_c   1.000
_cell.angle_alpha   90.00
_cell.angle_beta   90.00
_cell.angle_gamma   90.00
#
_symmetry.space_group_name_H-M   'P 1'
#
loop_
_entity.id
_entity.type
_entity.pdbx_description
1 polymer ?
#
loop_
_entity_poly.entity_id
_entity_poly.type
_entity_poly.pdbx_seq_one_letter_code
_entity_poly.pdbx_strand_id
1 'polypeptide(L)'
;MSLGTRIRQVRSQSGMTIRQLAGRINVSHATLGHWETGKCLPSVVSLLRISRETSCDFTWLATGHVHSELSGLTENEINAISCGAGVYGGSAEAYGPTWALRGNMFHSI
;
A
#
# COMPACT_ATOMS: atom_id res chain seq x y z
N MET A 1 14.51 5.11 -9.12
CA MET A 1 13.42 4.15 -9.42
C MET A 1 12.27 4.92 -10.07
N SER A 2 11.72 4.47 -11.21
CA SER A 2 10.61 5.18 -11.86
C SER A 2 9.26 4.83 -11.23
N LEU A 3 8.21 5.61 -11.53
CA LEU A 3 6.83 5.30 -11.10
C LEU A 3 6.36 3.93 -11.60
N GLY A 4 6.63 3.61 -12.87
CA GLY A 4 6.27 2.32 -13.46
C GLY A 4 6.94 1.13 -12.76
N THR A 5 8.22 1.28 -12.40
CA THR A 5 8.95 0.24 -11.65
C THR A 5 8.32 -0.01 -10.28
N ARG A 6 7.86 1.05 -9.58
CA ARG A 6 7.17 0.92 -8.28
C ARG A 6 5.85 0.18 -8.39
N ILE A 7 5.03 0.53 -9.39
CA ILE A 7 3.75 -0.15 -9.64
C ILE A 7 3.99 -1.64 -9.90
N ARG A 8 4.99 -1.98 -10.73
CA ARG A 8 5.38 -3.36 -11.01
C ARG A 8 5.84 -4.10 -9.75
N GLN A 9 6.63 -3.43 -8.91
CA GLN A 9 7.14 -4.00 -7.66
C GLN A 9 5.99 -4.35 -6.72
N VAL A 10 5.11 -3.39 -6.43
CA VAL A 10 3.96 -3.59 -5.54
C VAL A 10 3.01 -4.66 -6.06
N ARG A 11 2.75 -4.66 -7.37
CA ARG A 11 1.96 -5.70 -8.02
C ARG A 11 2.57 -7.09 -7.81
N SER A 12 3.89 -7.20 -8.00
CA SER A 12 4.62 -8.48 -7.87
C SER A 12 4.65 -8.96 -6.41
N GLN A 13 4.83 -8.04 -5.46
CA GLN A 13 4.74 -8.33 -4.02
C GLN A 13 3.34 -8.80 -3.60
N SER A 14 2.30 -8.26 -4.23
CA SER A 14 0.91 -8.69 -4.02
C SER A 14 0.55 -10.02 -4.70
N GLY A 15 1.49 -10.63 -5.43
CA GLY A 15 1.27 -11.88 -6.18
C GLY A 15 0.27 -11.74 -7.34
N MET A 16 -0.03 -10.50 -7.79
CA MET A 16 -1.05 -10.25 -8.80
C MET A 16 -0.45 -10.23 -10.21
N THR A 17 -1.16 -10.81 -11.17
CA THR A 17 -0.88 -10.59 -12.60
C THR A 17 -1.36 -9.21 -13.04
N ILE A 18 -0.84 -8.71 -14.16
CA ILE A 18 -1.28 -7.43 -14.75
C ILE A 18 -2.80 -7.46 -15.02
N ARG A 19 -3.35 -8.58 -15.52
CA ARG A 19 -4.79 -8.70 -15.79
C ARG A 19 -5.63 -8.62 -14.52
N GLN A 20 -5.19 -9.26 -13.43
CA GLN A 20 -5.91 -9.25 -12.15
C GLN A 20 -5.93 -7.84 -11.54
N LEU A 21 -4.77 -7.16 -11.50
CA LEU A 21 -4.71 -5.80 -10.97
C LEU A 21 -5.51 -4.83 -11.84
N ALA A 22 -5.40 -4.93 -13.17
CA ALA A 22 -6.14 -4.09 -14.11
C ALA A 22 -7.66 -4.27 -13.97
N GLY A 23 -8.13 -5.52 -13.82
CA GLY A 23 -9.53 -5.82 -13.58
C GLY A 23 -10.06 -5.23 -12.27
N ARG A 24 -9.25 -5.27 -11.20
CA ARG A 24 -9.62 -4.70 -9.89
C ARG A 24 -9.73 -3.18 -9.90
N ILE A 25 -8.80 -2.49 -10.57
CA ILE A 25 -8.82 -1.02 -10.68
C ILE A 25 -9.69 -0.49 -11.84
N ASN A 26 -10.38 -1.39 -12.55
CA ASN A 26 -11.23 -1.13 -13.70
C ASN A 26 -10.52 -0.36 -14.84
N VAL A 27 -9.38 -0.87 -15.29
CA VAL A 27 -8.63 -0.36 -16.45
C VAL A 27 -8.23 -1.49 -17.37
N SER A 28 -7.86 -1.15 -18.62
CA SER A 28 -7.32 -2.15 -19.53
C SER A 28 -5.93 -2.62 -19.06
N HIS A 29 -5.67 -3.92 -19.19
CA HIS A 29 -4.36 -4.52 -18.94
C HIS A 29 -3.25 -3.88 -19.78
N ALA A 30 -3.56 -3.41 -21.00
CA ALA A 30 -2.63 -2.68 -21.85
C ALA A 30 -2.24 -1.33 -21.21
N THR A 31 -3.21 -0.61 -20.67
CA THR A 31 -2.98 0.66 -19.95
C THR A 31 -2.09 0.45 -18.73
N LEU A 32 -2.36 -0.58 -17.92
CA LEU A 32 -1.52 -0.91 -16.78
C LEU A 32 -0.08 -1.31 -17.20
N GLY A 33 0.07 -2.06 -18.31
CA GLY A 33 1.37 -2.38 -18.87
C GLY A 33 2.14 -1.14 -19.36
N HIS A 34 1.45 -0.16 -19.93
CA HIS A 34 2.05 1.13 -20.31
C HIS A 34 2.52 1.93 -19.08
N TRP A 35 1.80 1.85 -17.97
CA TRP A 35 2.24 2.46 -16.71
C TRP A 35 3.49 1.79 -16.16
N GLU A 36 3.52 0.45 -16.11
CA GLU A 36 4.69 -0.32 -15.62
C GLU A 36 5.96 -0.10 -16.46
N THR A 37 5.80 0.13 -17.76
CA THR A 37 6.91 0.42 -18.69
C THR A 37 7.26 1.90 -18.79
N GLY A 38 6.50 2.78 -18.15
CA GLY A 38 6.71 4.24 -18.19
C GLY A 38 6.33 4.91 -19.51
N LYS A 39 5.62 4.21 -20.42
CA LYS A 39 5.11 4.77 -21.68
C LYS A 39 4.02 5.81 -21.46
N CYS A 40 3.23 5.66 -20.39
CA CYS A 40 2.20 6.61 -19.99
C CYS A 40 2.19 6.77 -18.47
N LEU A 41 1.79 7.95 -18.00
CA LEU A 41 1.61 8.21 -16.58
C LEU A 41 0.16 7.89 -16.15
N PRO A 42 -0.05 7.23 -15.01
CA PRO A 42 -1.37 7.07 -14.42
C PRO A 42 -1.89 8.40 -13.88
N SER A 43 -3.22 8.55 -13.84
CA SER A 43 -3.85 9.65 -13.11
C SER A 43 -3.77 9.43 -11.59
N VAL A 44 -3.96 10.51 -10.83
CA VAL A 44 -4.02 10.44 -9.35
C VAL A 44 -5.11 9.46 -8.88
N VAL A 45 -6.26 9.45 -9.56
CA VAL A 45 -7.36 8.51 -9.24
C VAL A 45 -6.92 7.06 -9.43
N SER A 46 -6.21 6.76 -10.51
CA SER A 46 -5.68 5.41 -10.78
C SER A 46 -4.63 5.00 -9.75
N LEU A 47 -3.74 5.92 -9.36
CA LEU A 47 -2.76 5.67 -8.30
C LEU A 47 -3.43 5.38 -6.96
N LEU A 48 -4.49 6.12 -6.62
CA LEU A 48 -5.27 5.88 -5.39
C LEU A 48 -5.93 4.50 -5.42
N ARG A 49 -6.47 4.07 -6.56
CA ARG A 49 -7.04 2.73 -6.71
C ARG A 49 -5.98 1.64 -6.55
N ILE A 50 -4.80 1.83 -7.15
CA ILE A 50 -3.69 0.89 -6.98
C ILE A 50 -3.32 0.80 -5.49
N SER A 51 -3.09 1.94 -4.83
CA SER A 51 -2.78 2.01 -3.40
C SER A 51 -3.79 1.25 -2.52
N ARG A 52 -5.08 1.39 -2.81
CA ARG A 52 -6.15 0.67 -2.10
C ARG A 52 -6.11 -0.84 -2.36
N GLU A 53 -5.99 -1.26 -3.62
CA GLU A 53 -5.98 -2.69 -3.98
C GLU A 53 -4.75 -3.43 -3.49
N THR A 54 -3.59 -2.77 -3.48
CA THR A 54 -2.32 -3.36 -3.08
C THR A 54 -1.94 -3.04 -1.63
N SER A 55 -2.81 -2.32 -0.91
CA SER A 55 -2.59 -1.87 0.47
C SER A 55 -1.22 -1.18 0.66
N CYS A 56 -0.76 -0.44 -0.35
CA CYS A 56 0.52 0.27 -0.31
C CYS A 56 0.31 1.77 -0.07
N ASP A 57 1.28 2.41 0.56
CA ASP A 57 1.22 3.84 0.81
C ASP A 57 1.19 4.64 -0.50
N PHE A 58 0.23 5.55 -0.63
CA PHE A 58 0.07 6.40 -1.82
C PHE A 58 1.27 7.32 -2.02
N THR A 59 1.80 7.90 -0.94
CA THR A 59 2.92 8.85 -0.98
C THR A 59 4.19 8.17 -1.45
N TRP A 60 4.46 6.95 -0.98
CA TRP A 60 5.54 6.11 -1.51
C TRP A 60 5.31 5.75 -2.99
N LEU A 61 4.08 5.39 -3.38
CA LEU A 61 3.75 5.02 -4.76
C LEU A 61 3.90 6.21 -5.72
N ALA A 62 3.53 7.43 -5.31
CA ALA A 62 3.60 8.64 -6.13
C ALA A 62 5.01 9.23 -6.14
N THR A 63 5.60 9.47 -4.96
CA THR A 63 6.84 10.25 -4.80
C THR A 63 8.09 9.38 -4.72
N GLY A 64 8.01 8.20 -4.10
CA GLY A 64 9.10 7.21 -4.09
C GLY A 64 10.08 7.41 -2.95
N HIS A 65 9.84 8.43 -2.14
CA HIS A 65 10.43 8.59 -0.84
C HIS A 65 9.63 7.75 0.15
N VAL A 66 10.32 6.91 0.91
CA VAL A 66 9.79 6.40 2.18
C VAL A 66 9.68 7.63 3.07
N HIS A 67 8.50 7.93 3.61
CA HIS A 67 8.35 9.02 4.57
C HIS A 67 9.30 8.75 5.75
N SER A 68 10.44 9.44 5.76
CA SER A 68 11.42 9.40 6.84
C SER A 68 10.92 10.32 7.97
N GLU A 69 9.75 10.05 8.50
CA GLU A 69 9.19 10.85 9.61
C GLU A 69 9.17 10.08 10.94
N LEU A 70 9.73 8.87 10.99
CA LEU A 70 9.82 8.08 12.23
C LEU A 70 11.25 7.59 12.55
N SER A 71 12.29 8.16 11.95
CA SER A 71 13.69 7.86 12.34
C SER A 71 14.15 8.66 13.57
N GLY A 72 13.28 9.48 14.18
CA GLY A 72 13.63 10.37 15.29
C GLY A 72 12.76 10.30 16.56
N LEU A 73 11.63 9.60 16.56
CA LEU A 73 10.84 9.46 17.78
C LEU A 73 11.35 8.25 18.57
N THR A 74 12.14 8.51 19.60
CA THR A 74 12.50 7.48 20.58
C THR A 74 11.23 6.98 21.29
N GLU A 75 11.23 5.72 21.74
CA GLU A 75 10.07 5.05 22.39
C GLU A 75 9.44 5.85 23.54
N ASN A 76 10.15 6.83 24.09
CA ASN A 76 9.67 7.72 25.16
C ASN A 76 8.63 8.75 24.72
N GLU A 77 8.63 9.22 23.47
CA GLU A 77 7.65 10.21 22.99
C GLU A 77 6.31 9.56 22.60
N ILE A 78 6.34 8.27 22.22
CA ILE A 78 5.14 7.47 21.94
C ILE A 78 4.33 7.23 23.23
N ASN A 79 5.01 7.02 24.36
CA ASN A 79 4.37 6.83 25.66
C ASN A 79 3.73 8.10 26.24
N ALA A 80 4.15 9.29 25.78
CA ALA A 80 3.57 10.58 26.20
C ALA A 80 2.24 10.92 25.50
N ILE A 81 1.90 10.23 24.40
CA ILE A 81 0.60 10.39 23.72
C ILE A 81 -0.46 9.46 24.34
N SER A 82 -0.04 8.45 25.10
CA SER A 82 -0.94 7.49 25.78
C SER A 82 -1.76 8.10 26.92
N CYS A 83 -1.45 9.32 27.37
CA CYS A 83 -2.15 9.99 28.46
C CYS A 83 -2.94 11.22 27.97
N GLY A 84 -4.07 10.97 27.30
CA GLY A 84 -5.24 11.85 27.36
C GLY A 84 -5.55 12.69 26.13
N ALA A 85 -6.35 12.14 25.22
CA ALA A 85 -7.41 12.89 24.53
C ALA A 85 -8.42 11.89 23.94
N GLY A 86 -9.61 11.86 24.51
CA GLY A 86 -10.72 11.09 23.99
C GLY A 86 -11.30 11.63 22.68
N VAL A 87 -12.21 10.82 22.15
CA VAL A 87 -13.22 11.10 21.11
C VAL A 87 -12.81 10.81 19.66
N TYR A 88 -12.86 9.52 19.31
CA TYR A 88 -13.66 9.09 18.15
C TYR A 88 -14.50 7.88 18.58
N GLY A 89 -15.74 8.15 18.99
CA GLY A 89 -16.78 7.14 19.04
C GLY A 89 -17.25 6.84 17.62
N GLY A 90 -17.20 5.58 17.22
CA GLY A 90 -17.75 5.12 15.93
C GLY A 90 -17.17 3.77 15.50
N SER A 91 -17.82 2.69 15.92
CA SER A 91 -17.71 1.29 15.46
C SER A 91 -16.30 0.67 15.39
N ALA A 92 -16.02 -0.20 16.36
CA ALA A 92 -14.88 -1.11 16.34
C ALA A 92 -15.01 -2.13 15.19
N GLU A 93 -14.40 -1.82 14.05
CA GLU A 93 -14.02 -2.85 13.06
C GLU A 93 -12.50 -2.82 12.91
N ALA A 94 -11.90 -3.93 13.31
CA ALA A 94 -10.47 -4.13 13.40
C ALA A 94 -9.79 -3.97 12.03
N TYR A 95 -9.13 -2.83 11.82
CA TYR A 95 -8.15 -2.67 10.75
C TYR A 95 -6.74 -2.72 11.34
N GLY A 96 -6.37 -3.90 11.86
CA GLY A 96 -4.97 -4.31 11.79
C GLY A 96 -4.61 -4.55 10.32
N PRO A 97 -3.34 -4.40 9.91
CA PRO A 97 -2.95 -4.68 8.55
C PRO A 97 -3.25 -6.16 8.24
N THR A 98 -4.06 -6.41 7.22
CA THR A 98 -4.64 -7.72 6.89
C THR A 98 -3.61 -8.80 6.50
N TRP A 99 -2.33 -8.44 6.33
CA TRP A 99 -1.24 -9.40 6.16
C TRP A 99 -0.95 -10.23 7.42
N ALA A 100 -1.38 -9.77 8.61
CA ALA A 100 -1.21 -10.50 9.87
C ALA A 100 -2.22 -11.65 10.08
N LEU A 101 -3.26 -11.78 9.25
CA LEU A 101 -4.35 -12.77 9.43
C LEU A 101 -4.41 -13.89 8.38
N ARG A 102 -3.43 -13.98 7.48
CA ARG A 102 -3.25 -15.17 6.62
C ARG A 102 -1.98 -15.92 7.01
N GLY A 103 -2.14 -16.82 7.99
CA GLY A 103 -1.10 -17.75 8.39
C GLY A 103 -0.74 -18.76 7.29
N ASN A 104 0.56 -19.00 7.15
CA ASN A 104 1.13 -20.35 7.02
C ASN A 104 1.78 -20.60 8.40
N MET A 105 1.43 -21.55 9.26
CA MET A 105 0.96 -22.93 9.06
C MET A 105 1.77 -23.70 8.00
N PHE A 106 3.11 -23.65 8.13
CA PHE A 106 3.95 -24.75 7.71
C PHE A 106 4.22 -25.65 8.90
N HIS A 107 3.77 -26.90 8.79
CA HIS A 107 4.14 -28.01 9.66
C HIS A 107 5.66 -28.28 9.59
N SER A 108 6.26 -28.37 10.76
CA SER A 108 7.33 -29.31 11.15
C SER A 108 6.84 -29.81 12.51
N ILE A 109 6.63 -31.09 12.79
CA ILE A 109 7.40 -32.31 12.51
C ILE A 109 6.40 -33.48 12.53
#